data_AF-A0A7J3VQX6-F1
#
_entry.id   AF-A0A7J3VQX6-F1
#
_cell.length_a   1.000
_cell.length_b   1.000
_cell.length_c   1.000
_cell.angle_alpha   90.00
_cell.angle_beta   90.00
_cell.angle_gamma   90.00
#
_symmetry.space_group_name_H-M   'P 1'
#
loop_
_entity.id
_entity.type
_entity.pdbx_description
1 polymer ?
#
loop_
_entity_poly.entity_id
_entity_poly.type
_entity_poly.pdbx_seq_one_letter_code
_entity_poly.pdbx_strand_id
1 'polypeptide(L)'
;MLGELTEEERVRWLRIVISAVIAGLIIFAAPEITAWITGISIDNPQSNIPRSLVDRVNMIFMLTRYFGGAIVTIGVIVGVIKL
;
A
#
# COMPACT_ATOMS: atom_id res chain seq x y z
N MET A 1 -8.81 18.68 23.60
CA MET A 1 -7.81 18.20 24.56
C MET A 1 -7.04 17.06 23.91
N LEU A 2 -6.03 17.37 23.09
CA LEU A 2 -5.08 16.37 22.61
C LEU A 2 -4.05 16.25 23.74
N GLY A 3 -4.24 15.28 24.63
CA GLY A 3 -3.32 15.05 25.74
C GLY A 3 -1.92 14.83 25.18
N GLU A 4 -0.94 15.54 25.73
CA GLU A 4 0.47 15.31 25.46
C GLU A 4 0.75 13.83 25.76
N LEU A 5 1.05 13.06 24.72
CA LEU A 5 1.42 11.67 24.87
C LEU A 5 2.70 11.61 25.68
N THR A 6 2.77 10.70 26.64
CA THR A 6 4.04 10.38 27.29
C THR A 6 5.04 9.90 26.23
N GLU A 7 6.35 10.08 26.48
CA GLU A 7 7.38 9.80 25.47
C GLU A 7 7.37 8.33 25.00
N GLU A 8 7.05 7.40 25.90
CA GLU A 8 6.87 5.99 25.59
C GLU A 8 5.66 5.72 24.67
N GLU A 9 4.53 6.38 24.95
CA GLU A 9 3.32 6.28 24.12
C GLU A 9 3.56 6.89 22.73
N ARG A 10 4.28 8.00 22.65
CA ARG A 10 4.66 8.65 21.38
C ARG A 10 5.50 7.70 20.53
N VAL A 11 6.51 7.04 21.11
CA VAL A 11 7.35 6.06 20.39
C VAL A 11 6.53 4.87 19.92
N ARG A 12 5.64 4.34 20.77
CA ARG A 12 4.74 3.23 20.39
C ARG A 12 3.82 3.63 19.23
N TRP A 13 3.23 4.82 19.29
CA TRP A 13 2.37 5.35 18.22
C TRP A 13 3.14 5.56 16.92
N LEU A 14 4.33 6.15 16.98
CA LEU A 14 5.18 6.34 15.80
C LEU A 14 5.51 5.01 15.13
N ARG A 15 5.82 3.97 15.90
CA ARG A 15 6.07 2.63 15.34
C ARG A 15 4.85 2.10 14.59
N ILE A 16 3.66 2.22 15.15
CA ILE A 16 2.42 1.77 14.48
C ILE A 16 2.19 2.52 13.17
N VAL A 17 2.35 3.85 13.19
CA VAL A 17 2.16 4.69 12.01
C VAL A 17 3.18 4.33 10.92
N ILE A 18 4.46 4.20 11.28
CA ILE A 18 5.53 3.82 10.34
C ILE A 18 5.25 2.44 9.75
N SER A 19 4.90 1.45 10.58
CA SER A 19 4.57 0.11 10.11
C SER A 19 3.37 0.12 9.16
N ALA A 20 2.33 0.91 9.45
CA ALA A 20 1.17 1.04 8.57
C ALA A 20 1.54 1.69 7.23
N VAL A 21 2.36 2.74 7.24
CA VAL A 21 2.83 3.39 6.01
C VAL A 21 3.65 2.42 5.16
N ILE A 22 4.58 1.68 5.76
CA ILE A 22 5.38 0.68 5.05
C ILE A 22 4.48 -0.41 4.44
N ALA A 23 3.52 -0.94 5.22
CA ALA A 23 2.57 -1.92 4.71
C ALA A 23 1.73 -1.34 3.55
N GLY A 24 1.28 -0.10 3.67
CA GLY A 24 0.57 0.62 2.62
C GLY A 24 1.39 0.77 1.34
N LEU A 25 2.69 1.07 1.44
CA LEU A 25 3.61 1.15 0.30
C LEU A 25 3.78 -0.21 -0.39
N ILE A 26 3.91 -1.29 0.37
CA ILE A 26 4.03 -2.65 -0.18
C ILE A 26 2.75 -3.03 -0.93
N ILE A 27 1.59 -2.76 -0.33
CA ILE A 27 0.27 -2.97 -0.95
C ILE A 27 0.18 -2.14 -2.24
N PHE A 28 0.53 -0.85 -2.18
CA PHE A 28 0.50 0.03 -3.34
C PHE A 28 1.37 -0.50 -4.50
N ALA A 29 2.57 -0.98 -4.18
CA ALA A 29 3.54 -1.54 -5.14
C ALA A 29 3.29 -3.02 -5.49
N ALA A 30 2.20 -3.63 -5.04
CA ALA A 30 1.90 -5.04 -5.29
C ALA A 30 1.88 -5.43 -6.78
N PRO A 31 1.37 -4.60 -7.72
CA PRO A 31 1.41 -4.92 -9.14
C PRO A 31 2.85 -5.07 -9.66
N GLU A 32 3.73 -4.15 -9.29
CA GLU A 32 5.14 -4.13 -9.66
C GLU A 32 5.90 -5.30 -9.04
N ILE A 33 5.66 -5.58 -7.75
CA ILE A 33 6.25 -6.72 -7.05
C ILE A 33 5.82 -8.03 -7.71
N THR A 34 4.54 -8.15 -8.08
CA THR A 34 4.04 -9.36 -8.73
C THR A 34 4.64 -9.53 -10.12
N ALA A 35 4.72 -8.47 -10.92
CA ALA A 35 5.37 -8.50 -12.23
C ALA A 35 6.86 -8.87 -12.12
N TRP A 36 7.56 -8.36 -11.11
CA TRP A 36 8.96 -8.70 -10.83
C TRP A 36 9.15 -10.17 -10.45
N ILE A 37 8.29 -10.71 -9.59
CA ILE A 37 8.37 -12.12 -9.14
C ILE A 37 7.99 -13.09 -10.26
N THR A 38 6.91 -12.79 -10.99
CA THR A 38 6.32 -13.71 -11.96
C THR A 38 6.92 -13.55 -13.37
N GLY A 39 7.57 -12.43 -13.66
CA GLY A 39 8.00 -12.05 -15.00
C GLY A 39 6.84 -11.74 -15.96
N ILE A 40 5.59 -11.72 -15.48
CA ILE A 40 4.41 -11.46 -16.30
C ILE A 40 4.13 -9.97 -16.29
N SER A 41 4.23 -9.34 -17.46
CA SER A 41 3.76 -7.97 -17.63
C SER A 41 2.24 -7.96 -17.80
N ILE A 42 1.58 -7.18 -16.95
CA ILE A 42 0.12 -7.02 -16.99
C ILE A 42 -0.27 -5.95 -18.01
N ASP A 43 0.61 -4.96 -18.21
CA ASP A 43 0.47 -3.93 -19.25
C ASP A 43 0.67 -4.52 -20.65
N ASN A 44 1.49 -5.57 -20.77
CA ASN A 44 1.73 -6.31 -22.00
C ASN A 44 1.46 -7.81 -21.78
N PRO A 45 0.19 -8.22 -21.66
CA PRO A 45 -0.16 -9.61 -21.39
C PRO A 45 0.26 -10.52 -22.54
N GLN A 46 0.75 -11.71 -22.21
CA GLN A 46 1.11 -12.72 -23.21
C GLN A 46 -0.13 -13.14 -24.01
N SER A 47 0.06 -13.43 -25.31
CA SER A 47 -1.02 -13.73 -26.27
C SER A 47 -1.83 -14.99 -25.94
N ASN A 48 -1.29 -15.88 -25.10
CA ASN A 48 -1.91 -17.11 -24.61
C ASN A 48 -2.77 -16.92 -23.34
N ILE A 49 -2.82 -15.71 -22.75
CA ILE A 49 -3.60 -15.44 -21.54
C ILE A 49 -4.99 -14.89 -21.93
N PRO A 50 -6.09 -15.47 -21.45
CA PRO A 50 -7.43 -14.94 -21.67
C PRO A 50 -7.57 -13.49 -21.18
N ARG A 51 -8.06 -12.59 -22.04
CA ARG A 51 -8.25 -11.16 -21.70
C ARG A 51 -9.11 -10.96 -20.46
N SER A 52 -10.15 -11.77 -20.27
CA SER A 52 -11.02 -11.71 -19.11
C SER A 52 -10.30 -11.97 -17.78
N LEU A 53 -9.21 -12.74 -17.77
CA LEU A 53 -8.37 -12.92 -16.59
C LEU A 53 -7.48 -11.70 -16.36
N VAL A 54 -6.89 -11.15 -17.41
CA VAL A 54 -6.08 -9.92 -17.35
C VAL A 54 -6.89 -8.76 -16.77
N ASP A 55 -8.14 -8.59 -17.24
CA ASP A 55 -9.02 -7.51 -16.77
C ASP A 55 -9.36 -7.65 -15.27
N ARG A 56 -9.64 -8.88 -14.81
CA ARG A 56 -9.93 -9.16 -13.38
C ARG A 56 -8.72 -8.91 -12.50
N VAL A 57 -7.54 -9.35 -12.96
CA VAL A 57 -6.28 -9.14 -12.26
C VAL A 57 -5.93 -7.65 -12.21
N ASN A 58 -6.13 -6.92 -13.30
CA ASN A 58 -5.97 -5.46 -13.34
C ASN A 58 -6.91 -4.76 -12.36
N MET A 59 -8.17 -5.18 -12.28
CA MET A 59 -9.12 -4.62 -11.31
C MET A 59 -8.63 -4.86 -9.87
N ILE A 60 -8.14 -6.05 -9.55
CA ILE A 60 -7.57 -6.35 -8.23
C ILE A 60 -6.38 -5.43 -7.95
N PHE A 61 -5.43 -5.31 -8.88
CA PHE A 61 -4.26 -4.46 -8.71
C PHE A 61 -4.57 -2.97 -8.59
N MET A 62 -5.59 -2.50 -9.30
CA MET A 62 -6.12 -1.15 -9.14
C MET A 62 -6.67 -0.95 -7.73
N LEU A 63 -7.46 -1.89 -7.21
CA LEU A 63 -7.94 -1.84 -5.82
C LEU A 63 -6.79 -1.83 -4.82
N THR A 64 -5.78 -2.68 -5.02
CA THR A 64 -4.61 -2.73 -4.16
C THR A 64 -3.86 -1.40 -4.14
N ARG A 65 -3.70 -0.74 -5.31
CA ARG A 65 -3.14 0.63 -5.38
C ARG A 65 -3.98 1.64 -4.62
N TYR A 66 -5.31 1.61 -4.75
CA TYR A 66 -6.18 2.53 -4.00
C TYR A 66 -6.09 2.32 -2.49
N PHE A 67 -6.14 1.07 -2.01
CA PHE A 67 -6.02 0.78 -0.59
C PHE A 67 -4.64 1.13 -0.04
N GLY A 68 -3.58 0.74 -0.73
CA GLY A 68 -2.20 1.05 -0.35
C GLY A 68 -1.97 2.56 -0.30
N GLY A 69 -2.41 3.28 -1.33
CA GLY A 69 -2.34 4.75 -1.40
C GLY A 69 -3.10 5.41 -0.26
N ALA A 70 -4.33 4.98 0.02
CA ALA A 70 -5.13 5.50 1.12
C ALA A 70 -4.45 5.30 2.49
N ILE A 71 -3.90 4.11 2.74
CA ILE A 71 -3.17 3.80 3.98
C ILE A 71 -1.95 4.71 4.12
N VAL A 72 -1.17 4.89 3.05
CA VAL A 72 0.00 5.77 3.06
C VAL A 72 -0.41 7.21 3.33
N THR A 73 -1.44 7.72 2.64
CA THR A 73 -1.93 9.09 2.83
C THR A 73 -2.41 9.31 4.27
N ILE A 74 -3.22 8.40 4.82
CA ILE A 74 -3.70 8.49 6.20
C ILE A 74 -2.53 8.42 7.19
N GLY A 75 -1.61 7.47 7.00
CA GLY A 75 -0.45 7.29 7.87
C GLY A 75 0.45 8.53 7.89
N VAL A 76 0.69 9.16 6.73
CA VAL A 76 1.46 10.41 6.64
C VAL A 76 0.74 11.56 7.35
N ILE A 77 -0.57 11.75 7.09
CA ILE A 77 -1.35 12.81 7.75
C ILE A 77 -1.34 12.65 9.27
N VAL A 78 -1.61 11.43 9.76
CA VAL A 78 -1.60 11.12 11.20
C VAL A 78 -0.20 11.32 11.78
N GLY A 79 0.83 10.90 11.06
CA GLY A 79 2.23 11.11 11.46
C GLY A 79 2.55 12.58 11.65
N VAL A 80 2.20 13.44 10.69
CA VAL A 80 2.46 14.89 10.77
C VAL A 80 1.68 15.56 11.89
N ILE A 81 0.42 15.18 12.14
CA ILE A 81 -0.41 15.78 13.20
C ILE A 81 0.10 15.41 14.61
N LYS A 82 0.67 14.21 14.76
CA LYS A 82 1.10 13.66 16.06
C LYS A 82 2.59 13.85 16.35
N LEU A 83 3.39 14.28 15.36
CA LEU A 83 4.80 14.63 15.51
C LEU A 83 4.93 16.02 16.13
#